data_AF-A0A847PPU5-F1
#
_entry.id   AF-A0A847PPU5-F1
#
_cell.length_a   1.000
_cell.length_b   1.000
_cell.length_c   1.000
_cell.angle_alpha   90.00
_cell.angle_beta   90.00
_cell.angle_gamma   90.00
#
_symmetry.space_group_name_H-M   'P 1'
#
loop_
_entity.id
_entity.type
_entity.pdbx_description
1 polymer ?
#
loop_
_entity_poly.entity_id
_entity_poly.type
_entity_poly.pdbx_seq_one_letter_code
_entity_poly.pdbx_strand_id
1 'polypeptide(L)'
;MKKLLSLLGVLLFSILLVACGDKTHKVTFDVNGGVSTIQDLRLHDVEVYFENERISSMDPSFDMILTVLTSLSEEESKSNSSNVKWTYKKKMKEGLSTTPRLFGYHIKNGEFIINEKQAPIIRLIFKLFLEDYKINEIINELEKRNYKTSSGNKRFSPTVIRTILRNEKYMGDMKLQKTTVKSIGARNSVINTTKPIYYVSNNHKGIIDKKDFHKVQSMIQDRNKLYKPKSNKKINEHKYSNFVYSLPGDKFYKSKINHRGKPYQVMLLELLDNKKNRVLDIENIYYRQIDILIEEALKSITKNISYFKNMVTSHFE
;
A
#
# COMPACT_ATOMS: atom_id res chain seq x y z
N MET A 1 -31.99 -35.42 -5.53
CA MET A 1 -31.42 -34.51 -6.54
C MET A 1 -32.42 -33.54 -7.15
N LYS A 2 -33.51 -33.95 -7.82
CA LYS A 2 -34.51 -33.00 -8.39
C LYS A 2 -35.15 -32.05 -7.35
N LYS A 3 -35.46 -32.54 -6.14
CA LYS A 3 -35.91 -31.70 -5.00
C LYS A 3 -34.84 -30.72 -4.49
N LEU A 4 -33.57 -31.11 -4.53
CA LEU A 4 -32.45 -30.27 -4.11
C LEU A 4 -32.19 -29.15 -5.13
N LEU A 5 -32.31 -29.48 -6.42
CA LEU A 5 -32.24 -28.54 -7.54
C LEU A 5 -33.46 -27.60 -7.59
N SER A 6 -34.66 -28.06 -7.22
CA SER A 6 -35.83 -27.19 -7.06
C SER A 6 -35.72 -26.27 -5.84
N LEU A 7 -35.15 -26.75 -4.73
CA LEU A 7 -34.82 -25.94 -3.56
C LEU A 7 -33.80 -24.84 -3.94
N LEU A 8 -32.76 -25.19 -4.69
CA LEU A 8 -31.74 -24.26 -5.17
C LEU A 8 -32.30 -23.21 -6.17
N GLY A 9 -33.27 -23.59 -7.02
CA GLY A 9 -33.92 -22.68 -7.96
C GLY A 9 -34.98 -21.76 -7.33
N VAL A 10 -35.55 -22.12 -6.18
CA VAL A 10 -36.59 -21.35 -5.47
C VAL A 10 -35.99 -20.41 -4.42
N LEU A 11 -34.90 -20.80 -3.75
CA LEU A 11 -34.14 -19.97 -2.80
C LEU A 11 -33.53 -18.69 -3.43
N LEU A 12 -33.54 -18.58 -4.76
CA LEU A 12 -33.17 -17.36 -5.47
C LEU A 12 -34.14 -16.18 -5.26
N PHE A 13 -35.37 -16.43 -4.76
CA PHE A 13 -36.36 -15.36 -4.51
C PHE A 13 -37.31 -15.57 -3.30
N SER A 14 -37.08 -16.55 -2.42
CA SER A 14 -38.01 -16.84 -1.31
C SER A 14 -37.97 -15.76 -0.22
N ILE A 15 -39.14 -15.18 0.05
CA ILE A 15 -39.45 -14.33 1.19
C ILE A 15 -39.07 -15.05 2.49
N LEU A 16 -38.26 -14.40 3.31
CA LEU A 16 -37.77 -14.92 4.58
C LEU A 16 -38.57 -14.26 5.72
N LEU A 17 -39.21 -15.07 6.57
CA LEU A 17 -39.87 -14.61 7.79
C LEU A 17 -38.85 -14.65 8.92
N VAL A 18 -38.44 -13.46 9.39
CA VAL A 18 -37.62 -13.34 10.60
C VAL A 18 -38.57 -13.25 11.78
N ALA A 19 -38.52 -14.25 12.68
CA ALA A 19 -39.26 -14.23 13.94
C ALA A 19 -38.32 -13.80 15.07
N CYS A 20 -38.58 -12.64 15.66
CA CYS A 20 -37.93 -12.18 16.89
C CYS A 20 -39.03 -11.83 17.88
N GLY A 21 -39.41 -12.79 18.74
CA GLY A 21 -40.61 -12.69 19.58
C GLY A 21 -41.92 -12.66 18.76
N ASP A 22 -42.93 -11.92 19.22
CA ASP A 22 -44.29 -11.87 18.63
C ASP A 22 -44.41 -11.13 17.27
N LYS A 23 -43.29 -10.74 16.65
CA LYS A 23 -43.29 -9.96 15.41
C LYS A 23 -42.58 -10.70 14.28
N THR A 24 -43.27 -10.76 13.14
CA THR A 24 -42.76 -11.35 11.90
C THR A 24 -42.49 -10.28 10.86
N HIS A 25 -41.30 -10.30 10.27
CA HIS A 25 -40.89 -9.38 9.21
C HIS A 25 -40.51 -10.13 7.94
N LYS A 26 -40.94 -9.62 6.78
CA LYS A 26 -40.62 -10.16 5.45
C LYS A 26 -39.36 -9.49 4.90
N VAL A 27 -38.35 -10.27 4.55
CA VAL A 27 -37.11 -9.77 3.95
C VAL A 27 -36.71 -10.63 2.75
N THR A 28 -36.21 -10.01 1.70
CA THR A 28 -35.63 -10.67 0.51
C THR A 28 -34.12 -10.53 0.53
N PHE A 29 -33.39 -11.63 0.39
CA PHE A 29 -31.93 -11.64 0.38
C PHE A 29 -31.39 -12.08 -0.99
N ASP A 30 -30.28 -11.45 -1.41
CA ASP A 30 -29.41 -11.97 -2.47
C ASP A 30 -28.58 -13.14 -1.90
N VAL A 31 -28.30 -14.18 -2.70
CA VAL A 31 -27.65 -15.43 -2.26
C VAL A 31 -26.32 -15.16 -1.54
N ASN A 32 -25.54 -14.20 -2.06
CA ASN A 32 -24.23 -13.85 -1.50
C ASN A 32 -24.30 -13.13 -0.14
N GLY A 33 -25.33 -12.30 0.08
CA GLY A 33 -25.53 -11.60 1.35
C GLY A 33 -26.36 -12.39 2.36
N GLY A 34 -27.30 -13.20 1.84
CA GLY A 34 -28.26 -14.00 2.58
C GLY A 34 -27.61 -15.04 3.47
N VAL A 35 -26.62 -15.77 2.94
CA VAL A 35 -25.90 -16.81 3.68
C VAL A 35 -25.19 -16.25 4.92
N SER A 36 -24.46 -15.13 4.78
CA SER A 36 -23.80 -14.47 5.92
C SER A 36 -24.80 -13.91 6.92
N THR A 37 -25.91 -13.33 6.46
CA THR A 37 -26.93 -12.79 7.36
C THR A 37 -27.67 -13.88 8.12
N ILE A 38 -27.91 -15.05 7.52
CA ILE A 38 -28.52 -16.20 8.21
C ILE A 38 -27.58 -16.72 9.30
N GLN A 39 -26.27 -16.76 9.05
CA GLN A 39 -25.26 -17.10 10.06
C GLN A 39 -25.26 -16.08 11.22
N ASP A 40 -25.25 -14.79 10.90
CA ASP A 40 -25.26 -13.71 11.90
C ASP A 40 -26.53 -13.72 12.76
N LEU A 41 -27.70 -13.94 12.15
CA LEU A 41 -28.98 -14.03 12.86
C LEU A 41 -29.01 -15.24 13.81
N ARG A 42 -28.50 -16.39 13.35
CA ARG A 42 -28.40 -17.58 14.20
C ARG A 42 -27.46 -17.39 15.39
N LEU A 43 -26.36 -16.64 15.23
CA LEU A 43 -25.46 -16.27 16.34
C LEU A 43 -26.13 -15.39 17.39
N HIS A 44 -27.21 -14.70 17.05
CA HIS A 44 -28.00 -13.87 17.95
C HIS A 44 -29.30 -14.57 18.41
N ASP A 45 -29.37 -15.90 18.31
CA ASP A 45 -30.54 -16.73 18.65
C ASP A 45 -31.83 -16.31 17.92
N VAL A 46 -31.69 -15.74 16.71
CA VAL A 46 -32.82 -15.38 15.86
C VAL A 46 -33.10 -16.52 14.88
N GLU A 47 -34.29 -17.11 14.98
CA GLU A 47 -34.74 -18.14 14.05
C GLU A 47 -35.19 -17.54 12.72
N VAL A 48 -34.66 -18.12 11.66
CA VAL A 48 -35.06 -17.85 10.28
C VAL A 48 -35.87 -19.04 9.80
N TYR A 49 -37.15 -18.80 9.51
CA TYR A 49 -38.04 -19.84 9.00
C TYR A 49 -38.32 -19.65 7.51
N PHE A 50 -38.03 -20.68 6.73
CA PHE A 50 -38.28 -20.73 5.29
C PHE A 50 -39.65 -21.35 5.03
N GLU A 51 -40.66 -20.50 4.79
CA GLU A 51 -42.07 -20.91 4.72
C GLU A 51 -42.38 -21.89 3.56
N ASN A 52 -41.81 -21.64 2.38
CA ASN A 52 -42.08 -22.47 1.20
C ASN A 52 -41.41 -23.85 1.32
N GLU A 53 -40.23 -23.88 1.91
CA GLU A 53 -39.39 -25.05 2.07
C GLU A 53 -39.74 -25.83 3.35
N ARG A 54 -40.45 -25.18 4.29
CA ARG A 54 -40.78 -25.67 5.64
C ARG A 54 -39.56 -26.10 6.44
N ILE A 55 -38.48 -25.31 6.35
CA ILE A 55 -37.20 -25.57 7.00
C ILE A 55 -36.89 -24.42 7.96
N SER A 56 -36.41 -24.74 9.15
CA SER A 56 -35.88 -23.78 10.13
C SER A 56 -34.36 -23.69 10.03
N SER A 57 -33.80 -22.49 10.22
CA SER A 57 -32.36 -22.30 10.36
C SER A 57 -31.74 -22.94 11.60
N MET A 58 -32.57 -23.41 12.55
CA MET A 58 -32.15 -24.09 13.77
C MET A 58 -32.14 -25.62 13.64
N ASP A 59 -32.68 -26.18 12.56
CA ASP A 59 -32.63 -27.62 12.28
C ASP A 59 -31.18 -28.04 11.93
N PRO A 60 -30.62 -29.09 12.53
CA PRO A 60 -29.31 -29.64 12.15
C PRO A 60 -29.16 -29.95 10.65
N SER A 61 -30.27 -30.29 9.97
CA SER A 61 -30.29 -30.55 8.52
C SER A 61 -29.98 -29.31 7.69
N PHE A 62 -30.19 -28.12 8.26
CA PHE A 62 -29.92 -26.84 7.62
C PHE A 62 -28.42 -26.56 7.45
N ASP A 63 -27.57 -27.12 8.31
CA ASP A 63 -26.10 -26.93 8.23
C ASP A 63 -25.53 -27.45 6.90
N MET A 64 -26.07 -28.57 6.41
CA MET A 64 -25.69 -29.13 5.12
C MET A 64 -26.13 -28.21 3.97
N ILE A 65 -27.37 -27.68 4.03
CA ILE A 65 -27.89 -26.75 3.02
C ILE A 65 -27.05 -25.46 3.01
N LEU A 66 -26.77 -24.92 4.19
CA LEU A 66 -25.96 -23.72 4.36
C LEU A 66 -24.54 -23.91 3.80
N THR A 67 -23.92 -25.07 4.06
CA THR A 67 -22.59 -25.40 3.53
C THR A 67 -22.58 -25.45 1.99
N VAL A 68 -23.61 -26.06 1.40
CA VAL A 68 -23.76 -26.13 -0.07
C VAL A 68 -24.00 -24.73 -0.66
N LEU A 69 -24.88 -23.93 -0.06
CA LEU A 69 -25.16 -22.56 -0.50
C LEU A 69 -23.93 -21.65 -0.37
N THR A 70 -23.17 -21.79 0.72
CA THR A 70 -21.91 -21.07 0.92
C THR A 70 -20.91 -21.43 -0.17
N SER A 71 -20.75 -22.73 -0.45
CA SER A 71 -19.84 -23.22 -1.49
C SER A 71 -20.21 -22.69 -2.88
N LEU A 72 -21.50 -22.69 -3.23
CA LEU A 72 -22.01 -22.15 -4.48
C LEU A 72 -21.79 -20.63 -4.58
N SER A 73 -22.11 -19.89 -3.52
CA SER A 73 -21.91 -18.43 -3.45
C SER A 73 -20.44 -18.04 -3.61
N GLU A 74 -19.54 -18.80 -3.00
CA GLU A 74 -18.10 -18.62 -3.19
C GLU A 74 -17.67 -18.89 -4.63
N GLU A 75 -18.18 -19.94 -5.26
CA GLU A 75 -17.87 -20.30 -6.65
C GLU A 75 -18.37 -19.23 -7.62
N GLU A 76 -19.61 -18.76 -7.47
CA GLU A 76 -20.16 -17.65 -8.26
C GLU A 76 -19.36 -16.37 -8.07
N SER A 77 -18.98 -16.04 -6.83
CA SER A 77 -18.12 -14.89 -6.53
C SER A 77 -16.74 -14.99 -7.20
N LYS A 78 -16.13 -16.19 -7.21
CA LYS A 78 -14.86 -16.47 -7.90
C LYS A 78 -15.03 -16.39 -9.42
N SER A 79 -16.12 -16.92 -9.96
CA SER A 79 -16.47 -16.88 -11.40
C SER A 79 -16.68 -15.44 -11.86
N ASN A 80 -17.52 -14.65 -11.18
CA ASN A 80 -17.76 -13.24 -11.46
C ASN A 80 -16.47 -12.42 -11.42
N SER A 81 -15.66 -12.62 -10.37
CA SER A 81 -14.34 -11.97 -10.25
C SER A 81 -13.43 -12.30 -11.44
N SER A 82 -13.48 -13.54 -11.92
CA SER A 82 -12.67 -14.01 -13.05
C SER A 82 -13.17 -13.42 -14.37
N ASN A 83 -14.48 -13.36 -14.59
CA ASN A 83 -15.12 -12.77 -15.76
C ASN A 83 -14.85 -11.26 -15.86
N VAL A 84 -14.93 -10.54 -14.74
CA VAL A 84 -14.56 -9.12 -14.69
C VAL A 84 -13.08 -8.94 -15.05
N LYS A 85 -12.17 -9.72 -14.44
CA LYS A 85 -10.73 -9.68 -14.78
C LYS A 85 -10.47 -9.97 -16.26
N TRP A 86 -11.14 -10.97 -16.82
CA TRP A 86 -11.03 -11.33 -18.22
C TRP A 86 -11.50 -10.19 -19.14
N THR A 87 -12.63 -9.57 -18.81
CA THR A 87 -13.18 -8.42 -19.55
C THR A 87 -12.20 -7.24 -19.55
N TYR A 88 -11.66 -6.87 -18.39
CA TYR A 88 -10.65 -5.81 -18.30
C TYR A 88 -9.37 -6.17 -19.05
N LYS A 89 -8.91 -7.43 -18.97
CA LYS A 89 -7.74 -7.90 -19.73
C LYS A 89 -7.96 -7.80 -21.23
N LYS A 90 -9.16 -8.17 -21.72
CA LYS A 90 -9.54 -8.06 -23.12
C LYS A 90 -9.53 -6.59 -23.57
N LYS A 91 -10.21 -5.71 -22.83
CA LYS A 91 -10.20 -4.26 -23.08
C LYS A 91 -8.79 -3.69 -23.15
N MET A 92 -7.90 -4.08 -22.22
CA MET A 92 -6.53 -3.60 -22.21
C MET A 92 -5.70 -4.08 -23.41
N LYS A 93 -5.90 -5.33 -23.84
CA LYS A 93 -5.27 -5.87 -25.05
C LYS A 93 -5.72 -5.14 -26.31
N GLU A 94 -7.00 -4.78 -26.38
CA GLU A 94 -7.58 -4.01 -27.50
C GLU A 94 -7.25 -2.51 -27.42
N GLY A 95 -6.51 -2.07 -26.39
CA GLY A 95 -6.14 -0.66 -26.20
C GLY A 95 -7.30 0.24 -25.73
N LEU A 96 -8.43 -0.34 -25.32
CA LEU A 96 -9.60 0.39 -24.86
C LEU A 96 -9.38 1.00 -23.46
N SER A 97 -10.01 2.14 -23.21
CA SER A 97 -9.90 2.84 -21.93
C SER A 97 -10.54 2.03 -20.80
N THR A 98 -9.80 1.92 -19.70
CA THR A 98 -10.28 1.35 -18.42
C THR A 98 -10.45 2.44 -17.36
N THR A 99 -10.34 3.71 -17.78
CA THR A 99 -10.35 4.85 -16.86
C THR A 99 -11.77 5.26 -16.59
N PRO A 100 -12.26 5.20 -15.33
CA PRO A 100 -13.63 5.59 -15.05
C PRO A 100 -13.81 7.11 -15.05
N ARG A 101 -12.81 7.85 -14.54
CA ARG A 101 -12.84 9.32 -14.40
C ARG A 101 -11.45 9.90 -14.56
N LEU A 102 -11.36 11.08 -15.16
CA LEU A 102 -10.13 11.85 -15.30
C LEU A 102 -10.47 13.35 -15.26
N PHE A 103 -9.84 14.11 -14.38
CA PHE A 103 -10.04 15.57 -14.31
C PHE A 103 -9.60 16.22 -15.62
N GLY A 104 -10.35 17.18 -16.16
CA GLY A 104 -10.08 17.75 -17.48
C GLY A 104 -10.79 17.03 -18.65
N TYR A 105 -11.40 15.87 -18.41
CA TYR A 105 -12.09 15.08 -19.44
C TYR A 105 -13.47 14.59 -18.98
N HIS A 106 -14.40 14.51 -19.93
CA HIS A 106 -15.61 13.69 -19.85
C HIS A 106 -15.36 12.37 -20.56
N ILE A 107 -15.62 11.26 -19.88
CA ILE A 107 -15.44 9.92 -20.45
C ILE A 107 -16.83 9.36 -20.80
N LYS A 108 -17.09 9.16 -22.09
CA LYS A 108 -18.34 8.57 -22.60
C LYS A 108 -17.97 7.36 -23.46
N ASN A 109 -18.51 6.20 -23.13
CA ASN A 109 -18.25 4.93 -23.85
C ASN A 109 -16.76 4.57 -24.03
N GLY A 110 -15.89 5.05 -23.14
CA GLY A 110 -14.44 4.81 -23.22
C GLY A 110 -13.65 5.86 -24.01
N GLU A 111 -14.32 6.83 -24.63
CA GLU A 111 -13.71 7.96 -25.31
C GLU A 111 -13.50 9.15 -24.37
N PHE A 112 -12.39 9.86 -24.54
CA PHE A 112 -12.02 11.03 -23.75
C PHE A 112 -12.40 12.30 -24.50
N ILE A 113 -13.39 13.03 -23.98
CA ILE A 113 -13.85 14.32 -24.51
C ILE A 113 -13.30 15.42 -23.60
N ILE A 114 -12.64 16.44 -24.15
CA ILE A 114 -12.07 17.53 -23.35
C ILE A 114 -13.20 18.30 -22.65
N ASN A 115 -13.05 18.51 -21.34
CA ASN A 115 -13.94 19.37 -20.58
C ASN A 115 -13.39 20.80 -20.60
N GLU A 116 -14.02 21.69 -21.36
CA GLU A 116 -13.58 23.07 -21.52
C GLU A 116 -13.54 23.90 -20.22
N LYS A 117 -14.28 23.51 -19.17
CA LYS A 117 -14.19 24.17 -17.86
C LYS A 117 -12.97 23.73 -17.05
N GLN A 118 -12.55 22.48 -17.19
CA GLN A 118 -11.47 21.89 -16.38
C GLN A 118 -10.12 21.86 -17.10
N ALA A 119 -10.10 21.75 -18.42
CA ALA A 119 -8.89 21.69 -19.23
C ALA A 119 -7.99 22.94 -19.08
N PRO A 120 -8.51 24.18 -18.95
CA PRO A 120 -7.69 25.35 -18.66
C PRO A 120 -6.90 25.23 -17.34
N ILE A 121 -7.46 24.56 -16.34
CA ILE A 121 -6.81 24.33 -15.05
C ILE A 121 -5.61 23.40 -15.22
N ILE A 122 -5.76 22.33 -16.01
CA ILE A 122 -4.66 21.43 -16.36
C ILE A 122 -3.56 22.19 -17.12
N ARG A 123 -3.92 22.97 -18.15
CA ARG A 123 -2.98 23.80 -18.89
C ARG A 123 -2.22 24.77 -17.98
N LEU A 124 -2.91 25.42 -17.05
CA LEU A 124 -2.29 26.31 -16.07
C LEU A 124 -1.32 25.57 -15.14
N ILE A 125 -1.68 24.39 -14.64
CA ILE A 125 -0.80 23.57 -13.77
C ILE A 125 0.51 23.24 -14.49
N PHE A 126 0.44 22.80 -15.74
CA PHE A 126 1.62 22.47 -16.54
C PHE A 126 2.44 23.73 -16.85
N LYS A 127 1.79 24.84 -17.22
CA LYS A 127 2.45 26.13 -17.47
C LYS A 127 3.23 26.62 -16.24
N LEU A 128 2.58 26.71 -15.07
CA LEU A 128 3.25 27.17 -13.85
C LEU A 128 4.41 26.25 -13.45
N PHE A 129 4.28 24.94 -13.66
CA PHE A 129 5.38 24.02 -13.37
C PHE A 129 6.57 24.22 -14.32
N LEU A 130 6.32 24.50 -15.61
CA LEU A 130 7.35 24.84 -16.59
C LEU A 130 8.05 26.18 -16.29
N GLU A 131 7.35 27.10 -15.62
CA GLU A 131 7.89 28.36 -15.07
C GLU A 131 8.64 28.15 -13.73
N ASP A 132 8.99 26.91 -13.40
CA ASP A 132 9.76 26.51 -12.21
C ASP A 132 9.04 26.69 -10.86
N TYR A 133 7.72 26.92 -10.84
CA TYR A 133 6.96 26.97 -9.58
C TYR A 133 7.03 25.65 -8.81
N LYS A 134 7.03 25.74 -7.48
CA LYS A 134 6.89 24.61 -6.56
C LYS A 134 5.43 24.18 -6.46
N ILE A 135 5.20 22.91 -6.13
CA ILE A 135 3.84 22.34 -6.03
C ILE A 135 2.93 23.15 -5.09
N ASN A 136 3.46 23.62 -3.95
CA ASN A 136 2.68 24.42 -3.01
C ASN A 136 2.33 25.81 -3.56
N GLU A 137 3.21 26.41 -4.35
CA GLU A 137 2.97 27.70 -4.99
C GLU A 137 1.89 27.55 -6.07
N ILE A 138 1.93 26.46 -6.86
CA ILE A 138 0.88 26.12 -7.81
C ILE A 138 -0.47 25.96 -7.12
N ILE A 139 -0.52 25.27 -5.96
CA ILE A 139 -1.78 25.12 -5.20
C ILE A 139 -2.31 26.47 -4.75
N ASN A 140 -1.45 27.34 -4.22
CA ASN A 140 -1.84 28.68 -3.78
C ASN A 140 -2.35 29.52 -4.95
N GLU A 141 -1.72 29.44 -6.13
CA GLU A 141 -2.18 30.14 -7.34
C GLU A 141 -3.54 29.63 -7.83
N LEU A 142 -3.79 28.32 -7.77
CA LEU A 142 -5.09 27.75 -8.11
C LEU A 142 -6.19 28.20 -7.12
N GLU A 143 -5.84 28.28 -5.84
CA GLU A 143 -6.74 28.72 -4.77
C GLU A 143 -7.09 30.21 -4.90
N LYS A 144 -6.12 31.08 -5.17
CA LYS A 144 -6.34 32.51 -5.46
C LYS A 144 -7.29 32.73 -6.64
N ARG A 145 -7.23 31.85 -7.65
CA ARG A 145 -8.10 31.90 -8.83
C ARG A 145 -9.45 31.21 -8.63
N ASN A 146 -9.76 30.76 -7.42
CA ASN A 146 -11.00 30.07 -7.04
C ASN A 146 -11.29 28.80 -7.85
N TYR A 147 -10.26 28.09 -8.33
CA TYR A 147 -10.45 26.82 -9.00
C TYR A 147 -10.78 25.69 -8.02
N LYS A 148 -11.80 24.90 -8.35
CA LYS A 148 -12.26 23.78 -7.52
C LYS A 148 -11.78 22.44 -8.07
N THR A 149 -11.52 21.50 -7.17
CA THR A 149 -11.25 20.09 -7.49
C THR A 149 -12.49 19.39 -8.08
N SER A 150 -12.32 18.20 -8.65
CA SER A 150 -13.44 17.38 -9.14
C SER A 150 -14.48 17.06 -8.05
N SER A 151 -14.08 17.03 -6.78
CA SER A 151 -14.98 16.76 -5.65
C SER A 151 -15.58 18.04 -5.04
N GLY A 152 -15.31 19.21 -5.63
CA GLY A 152 -15.83 20.50 -5.14
C GLY A 152 -14.98 21.17 -4.06
N ASN A 153 -13.90 20.54 -3.60
CA ASN A 153 -12.97 21.15 -2.64
C ASN A 153 -12.30 22.39 -3.22
N LYS A 154 -12.15 23.44 -2.41
CA LYS A 154 -11.52 24.72 -2.76
C LYS A 154 -10.01 24.62 -2.94
N ARG A 155 -9.37 23.64 -2.29
CA ARG A 155 -7.91 23.50 -2.28
C ARG A 155 -7.48 22.15 -2.86
N PHE A 156 -6.50 22.18 -3.76
CA PHE A 156 -5.90 20.97 -4.32
C PHE A 156 -4.88 20.38 -3.34
N SER A 157 -4.84 19.05 -3.24
CA SER A 157 -3.80 18.40 -2.45
C SER A 157 -2.49 18.30 -3.26
N PRO A 158 -1.32 18.35 -2.60
CA PRO A 158 -0.03 18.15 -3.27
C PRO A 158 0.05 16.83 -4.03
N THR A 159 -0.59 15.77 -3.53
CA THR A 159 -0.66 14.47 -4.19
C THR A 159 -1.41 14.56 -5.51
N VAL A 160 -2.55 15.27 -5.54
CA VAL A 160 -3.34 15.44 -6.77
C VAL A 160 -2.53 16.18 -7.84
N ILE A 161 -1.84 17.26 -7.48
CA ILE A 161 -0.98 17.99 -8.43
C ILE A 161 0.14 17.10 -8.97
N ARG A 162 0.82 16.32 -8.12
CA ARG A 162 1.84 15.36 -8.57
C ARG A 162 1.26 14.30 -9.51
N THR A 163 0.06 13.79 -9.21
CA THR A 163 -0.62 12.82 -10.07
C THR A 163 -0.98 13.44 -11.41
N ILE A 164 -1.44 14.69 -11.44
CA ILE A 164 -1.75 15.41 -12.67
C ILE A 164 -0.49 15.54 -13.55
N LEU A 165 0.59 16.06 -12.98
CA LEU A 165 1.84 16.30 -13.70
C LEU A 165 2.48 15.02 -14.25
N ARG A 166 2.25 13.86 -13.63
CA ARG A 166 2.85 12.56 -14.04
C ARG A 166 1.96 11.71 -14.95
N ASN A 167 0.72 12.13 -15.19
CA ASN A 167 -0.25 11.29 -15.91
C ASN A 167 -0.15 11.50 -17.42
N GLU A 168 0.35 10.49 -18.14
CA GLU A 168 0.56 10.49 -19.59
C GLU A 168 -0.72 10.75 -20.40
N LYS A 169 -1.89 10.50 -19.80
CA LYS A 169 -3.20 10.77 -20.42
C LYS A 169 -3.38 12.23 -20.80
N TYR A 170 -2.75 13.17 -20.09
CA TYR A 170 -2.86 14.59 -20.45
C TYR A 170 -2.16 14.95 -21.77
N MET A 171 -1.24 14.11 -22.27
CA MET A 171 -0.66 14.27 -23.62
C MET A 171 -1.34 13.40 -24.70
N GLY A 172 -2.39 12.64 -24.32
CA GLY A 172 -3.14 11.78 -25.24
C GLY A 172 -2.65 10.33 -25.30
N ASP A 173 -1.62 9.96 -24.56
CA ASP A 173 -1.14 8.57 -24.46
C ASP A 173 -1.79 7.86 -23.26
N MET A 174 -1.79 6.52 -23.25
CA MET A 174 -2.39 5.76 -22.16
C MET A 174 -1.56 4.54 -21.80
N LYS A 175 -1.14 4.47 -20.53
CA LYS A 175 -0.48 3.29 -19.95
C LYS A 175 -1.47 2.51 -19.10
N LEU A 176 -1.85 1.33 -19.57
CA LEU A 176 -2.82 0.45 -18.94
C LEU A 176 -2.14 -0.56 -18.01
N GLN A 177 -2.90 -1.09 -17.04
CA GLN A 177 -2.43 -2.12 -16.11
C GLN A 177 -1.23 -1.71 -15.24
N LYS A 178 -1.20 -0.45 -14.78
CA LYS A 178 -0.17 0.06 -13.84
C LYS A 178 -0.23 -0.61 -12.47
N THR A 179 -1.40 -1.11 -12.08
CA THR A 179 -1.63 -1.80 -10.81
C THR A 179 -2.32 -3.14 -11.03
N THR A 180 -2.14 -4.05 -10.08
CA THR A 180 -2.82 -5.35 -10.04
C THR A 180 -3.26 -5.64 -8.60
N VAL A 181 -4.35 -6.39 -8.46
CA VAL A 181 -4.77 -6.94 -7.17
C VAL A 181 -3.98 -8.24 -6.89
N LYS A 182 -3.59 -8.46 -5.62
CA LYS A 182 -2.78 -9.64 -5.20
C LYS A 182 -3.60 -10.94 -5.19
N SER A 183 -4.81 -10.90 -4.66
CA SER A 183 -5.69 -12.06 -4.51
C SER A 183 -7.15 -11.69 -4.75
N ILE A 184 -8.02 -12.70 -4.93
CA ILE A 184 -9.48 -12.50 -4.99
C ILE A 184 -9.93 -11.98 -3.61
N GLY A 185 -10.80 -10.96 -3.58
CA GLY A 185 -11.29 -10.33 -2.35
C GLY A 185 -10.41 -9.22 -1.75
N ALA A 186 -9.19 -9.00 -2.26
CA ALA A 186 -8.36 -7.90 -1.78
C ALA A 186 -8.90 -6.54 -2.23
N ARG A 187 -9.16 -5.64 -1.27
CA ARG A 187 -9.69 -4.28 -1.52
C ARG A 187 -8.67 -3.33 -2.19
N ASN A 188 -7.38 -3.59 -2.01
CA ASN A 188 -6.31 -2.70 -2.45
C ASN A 188 -5.52 -3.28 -3.63
N SER A 189 -5.24 -2.45 -4.62
CA SER A 189 -4.32 -2.77 -5.72
C SER A 189 -2.88 -2.37 -5.37
N VAL A 190 -1.91 -3.14 -5.85
CA VAL A 190 -0.48 -2.82 -5.76
C VAL A 190 0.10 -2.51 -7.14
N ILE A 191 1.26 -1.86 -7.18
CA ILE A 191 1.98 -1.60 -8.44
C ILE A 191 2.23 -2.94 -9.15
N ASN A 192 1.95 -2.96 -10.46
CA ASN A 192 2.09 -4.15 -11.28
C ASN A 192 3.57 -4.40 -11.60
N THR A 193 4.08 -5.57 -11.19
CA THR A 193 5.44 -6.05 -11.48
C THR A 193 5.46 -7.36 -12.25
N THR A 194 4.32 -8.07 -12.35
CA THR A 194 4.27 -9.45 -12.86
C THR A 194 3.52 -9.60 -14.17
N LYS A 195 2.54 -8.72 -14.44
CA LYS A 195 1.66 -8.83 -15.61
C LYS A 195 2.08 -7.85 -16.71
N PRO A 196 1.74 -8.10 -17.98
CA PRO A 196 2.06 -7.17 -19.07
C PRO A 196 1.45 -5.78 -18.82
N ILE A 197 2.19 -4.76 -19.22
CA ILE A 197 1.76 -3.36 -19.22
C ILE A 197 1.55 -2.98 -20.69
N TYR A 198 0.36 -2.47 -21.01
CA TYR A 198 0.02 -2.05 -22.37
C TYR A 198 0.19 -0.54 -22.49
N TYR A 199 0.92 -0.10 -23.51
CA TYR A 199 1.10 1.31 -23.84
C TYR A 199 0.38 1.62 -25.15
N VAL A 200 -0.53 2.58 -25.12
CA VAL A 200 -1.31 3.03 -26.28
C VAL A 200 -0.94 4.48 -26.57
N SER A 201 -0.27 4.71 -27.69
CA SER A 201 0.10 6.06 -28.15
C SER A 201 -1.07 6.72 -28.86
N ASN A 202 -1.23 8.05 -28.72
CA ASN A 202 -2.25 8.85 -29.41
C ASN A 202 -3.68 8.30 -29.28
N ASN A 203 -4.02 7.81 -28.08
CA ASN A 203 -5.34 7.23 -27.81
C ASN A 203 -6.47 8.27 -27.91
N HIS A 204 -6.21 9.52 -27.49
CA HIS A 204 -7.17 10.61 -27.52
C HIS A 204 -6.48 11.97 -27.63
N LYS A 205 -7.26 13.04 -27.82
CA LYS A 205 -6.73 14.40 -27.89
C LYS A 205 -6.15 14.82 -26.53
N GLY A 206 -4.83 15.03 -26.48
CA GLY A 206 -4.14 15.57 -25.32
C GLY A 206 -4.56 17.01 -25.00
N ILE A 207 -4.62 17.36 -23.71
CA ILE A 207 -4.78 18.75 -23.25
C ILE A 207 -3.45 19.51 -23.36
N ILE A 208 -2.34 18.80 -23.21
CA ILE A 208 -0.96 19.28 -23.22
C ILE A 208 -0.22 18.67 -24.40
N ASP A 209 0.69 19.44 -25.01
CA ASP A 209 1.56 18.91 -26.06
C ASP A 209 2.56 17.89 -25.52
N LYS A 210 2.96 16.91 -26.35
CA LYS A 210 3.92 15.89 -25.94
C LYS A 210 5.26 16.49 -25.52
N LYS A 211 5.72 17.54 -26.21
CA LYS A 211 6.99 18.22 -25.91
C LYS A 211 6.97 18.81 -24.51
N ASP A 212 5.89 19.51 -24.16
CA ASP A 212 5.72 20.14 -22.85
C ASP A 212 5.60 19.09 -21.74
N PHE A 213 4.85 18.01 -21.98
CA PHE A 213 4.72 16.92 -21.03
C PHE A 213 6.07 16.25 -20.72
N HIS A 214 6.86 15.96 -21.76
CA HIS A 214 8.19 15.38 -21.60
C HIS A 214 9.15 16.32 -20.88
N LYS A 215 9.11 17.63 -21.18
CA LYS A 215 9.90 18.64 -20.45
C LYS A 215 9.55 18.66 -18.96
N VAL A 216 8.27 18.61 -18.61
CA VAL A 216 7.82 18.48 -17.20
C VAL A 216 8.35 17.20 -16.55
N GLN A 217 8.34 16.05 -17.25
CA GLN A 217 8.90 14.82 -16.68
C GLN A 217 10.39 14.93 -16.40
N SER A 218 11.17 15.53 -17.31
CA SER A 218 12.61 15.77 -17.11
C SER A 218 12.85 16.67 -15.89
N MET A 219 12.12 17.78 -15.76
CA MET A 219 12.21 18.66 -14.58
C MET A 219 11.88 17.93 -13.28
N ILE A 220 10.87 17.04 -13.28
CA ILE A 220 10.54 16.21 -12.11
C ILE A 220 11.69 15.27 -11.77
N GLN A 221 12.31 14.63 -12.77
CA GLN A 221 13.44 13.73 -12.56
C GLN A 221 14.65 14.49 -12.00
N ASP A 222 14.98 15.65 -12.53
CA ASP A 222 16.11 16.45 -12.08
C ASP A 222 15.89 16.97 -10.65
N ARG A 223 14.67 17.45 -10.33
CA ARG A 223 14.28 17.79 -8.96
C ARG A 223 14.42 16.59 -8.01
N ASN A 224 14.06 15.38 -8.45
CA ASN A 224 14.22 14.17 -7.63
C ASN A 224 15.69 13.77 -7.45
N LYS A 225 16.58 14.01 -8.42
CA LYS A 225 18.03 13.76 -8.29
C LYS A 225 18.66 14.71 -7.27
N LEU A 226 18.24 15.98 -7.29
CA LEU A 226 18.67 16.98 -6.30
C LEU A 226 18.13 16.66 -4.90
N TYR A 227 16.96 16.04 -4.83
CA TYR A 227 16.40 15.53 -3.60
C TYR A 227 17.12 14.25 -3.16
N LYS A 228 18.24 14.40 -2.44
CA LYS A 228 18.77 13.31 -1.62
C LYS A 228 17.69 12.96 -0.60
N PRO A 229 17.07 11.76 -0.63
CA PRO A 229 16.22 11.38 0.48
C PRO A 229 17.09 11.51 1.72
N LYS A 230 16.64 12.27 2.74
CA LYS A 230 17.18 12.07 4.09
C LYS A 230 17.08 10.58 4.31
N SER A 231 18.20 9.87 4.35
CA SER A 231 18.19 8.45 4.68
C SER A 231 17.41 8.37 5.99
N ASN A 232 16.28 7.67 5.97
CA ASN A 232 15.41 7.52 7.13
C ASN A 232 16.02 6.51 8.12
N LYS A 233 17.30 6.69 8.42
CA LYS A 233 18.01 6.23 9.60
C LYS A 233 19.10 7.27 9.87
N LYS A 234 18.83 8.22 10.76
CA LYS A 234 19.87 8.54 11.73
C LYS A 234 20.14 7.20 12.43
N ILE A 235 21.16 6.47 12.00
CA ILE A 235 21.77 5.53 12.92
C ILE A 235 22.21 6.46 14.05
N ASN A 236 21.63 6.33 15.24
CA ASN A 236 22.26 6.91 16.42
C ASN A 236 23.56 6.12 16.54
N GLU A 237 24.62 6.58 15.85
CA GLU A 237 25.96 6.02 15.97
C GLU A 237 26.41 6.37 17.39
N HIS A 238 26.10 5.45 18.30
CA HIS A 238 26.74 5.44 19.60
C HIS A 238 28.20 5.05 19.41
N LYS A 239 29.09 5.60 20.25
CA LYS A 239 30.56 5.57 20.13
C LYS A 239 31.16 4.20 19.77
N TYR A 240 30.56 3.09 20.23
CA TYR A 240 31.05 1.72 19.99
C TYR A 240 30.08 0.84 19.18
N SER A 241 29.19 1.43 18.39
CA SER A 241 28.28 0.66 17.55
C SER A 241 29.08 -0.24 16.58
N ASN A 242 28.84 -1.56 16.65
CA ASN A 242 29.55 -2.58 15.86
C ASN A 242 31.06 -2.68 16.13
N PHE A 243 31.53 -2.25 17.31
CA PHE A 243 32.95 -2.33 17.67
C PHE A 243 33.31 -3.63 18.41
N VAL A 244 32.40 -4.15 19.24
CA VAL A 244 32.62 -5.34 20.06
C VAL A 244 31.83 -6.52 19.50
N TYR A 245 32.53 -7.62 19.18
CA TYR A 245 31.97 -8.86 18.68
C TYR A 245 31.97 -9.95 19.75
N SER A 246 30.87 -10.68 19.87
CA SER A 246 30.79 -11.87 20.70
C SER A 246 31.02 -13.10 19.85
N LEU A 247 32.08 -13.86 20.15
CA LEU A 247 32.32 -15.18 19.56
C LEU A 247 31.22 -16.19 19.92
N PRO A 248 30.80 -16.36 21.18
CA PRO A 248 29.74 -17.32 21.51
C PRO A 248 28.36 -16.91 20.96
N GLY A 249 28.14 -15.61 20.75
CA GLY A 249 26.88 -15.09 20.20
C GLY A 249 26.85 -14.90 18.69
N ASP A 250 27.99 -15.10 18.01
CA ASP A 250 28.27 -14.85 16.59
C ASP A 250 27.76 -13.49 16.07
N LYS A 251 27.84 -12.44 16.91
CA LYS A 251 27.19 -11.14 16.67
C LYS A 251 27.91 -9.99 17.35
N PHE A 252 27.70 -8.79 16.82
CA PHE A 252 28.09 -7.55 17.46
C PHE A 252 27.15 -7.14 18.60
N TYR A 253 27.75 -6.66 19.69
CA TYR A 253 27.03 -6.01 20.77
C TYR A 253 26.31 -4.74 20.29
N LYS A 254 25.21 -4.41 20.97
CA LYS A 254 24.40 -3.23 20.70
C LYS A 254 24.41 -2.28 21.89
N SER A 255 24.38 -0.99 21.58
CA SER A 255 24.42 0.05 22.60
C SER A 255 23.06 0.22 23.27
N LYS A 256 23.10 0.31 24.60
CA LYS A 256 21.96 0.57 25.47
C LYS A 256 22.29 1.67 26.46
N ILE A 257 21.25 2.42 26.80
CA ILE A 257 21.30 3.46 27.81
C ILE A 257 20.35 3.08 28.94
N ASN A 258 20.90 2.79 30.11
CA ASN A 258 20.12 2.65 31.34
C ASN A 258 19.91 4.01 31.99
N HIS A 259 18.75 4.19 32.64
CA HIS A 259 18.36 5.43 33.33
C HIS A 259 18.47 6.67 32.43
N ARG A 260 17.96 6.56 31.21
CA ARG A 260 18.01 7.62 30.20
C ARG A 260 17.45 8.95 30.75
N GLY A 261 18.23 10.02 30.63
CA GLY A 261 17.83 11.36 31.06
C GLY A 261 17.90 11.60 32.58
N LYS A 262 18.52 10.69 33.34
CA LYS A 262 18.81 10.87 34.77
C LYS A 262 20.30 11.23 34.98
N PRO A 263 20.68 11.86 36.11
CA PRO A 263 22.08 12.21 36.37
C PRO A 263 23.00 10.97 36.49
N TYR A 264 22.44 9.80 36.78
CA TYR A 264 23.14 8.51 36.85
C TYR A 264 22.88 7.64 35.61
N GLN A 265 22.73 8.26 34.44
CA GLN A 265 22.60 7.53 33.17
C GLN A 265 23.85 6.68 32.90
N VAL A 266 23.66 5.41 32.54
CA VAL A 266 24.76 4.47 32.25
C VAL A 266 24.68 3.98 30.81
N MET A 267 25.79 4.10 30.08
CA MET A 267 25.93 3.54 28.74
C MET A 267 26.65 2.20 28.78
N LEU A 268 26.02 1.19 28.19
CA LEU A 268 26.54 -0.17 28.14
C LEU A 268 26.26 -0.83 26.79
N LEU A 269 26.94 -1.94 26.56
CA LEU A 269 26.78 -2.82 25.44
C LEU A 269 26.10 -4.11 25.92
N GLU A 270 24.98 -4.46 25.29
CA GLU A 270 24.24 -5.70 25.55
C GLU A 270 24.18 -6.58 24.28
N LEU A 271 23.99 -7.89 24.46
CA LEU A 271 23.80 -8.82 23.36
C LEU A 271 22.32 -9.20 23.24
N LEU A 272 21.77 -9.09 22.03
CA LEU A 272 20.36 -9.38 21.73
C LEU A 272 20.24 -10.61 20.82
N ASP A 273 19.13 -11.34 20.95
CA ASP A 273 18.76 -12.42 20.04
C ASP A 273 18.52 -11.91 18.60
N ASN A 274 18.54 -12.80 17.60
CA ASN A 274 18.31 -12.54 16.17
C ASN A 274 17.05 -11.72 15.90
N LYS A 275 15.98 -11.98 16.65
CA LYS A 275 14.71 -11.26 16.54
C LYS A 275 14.69 -9.92 17.30
N LYS A 276 15.76 -9.59 18.04
CA LYS A 276 15.91 -8.42 18.92
C LYS A 276 14.92 -8.34 20.08
N ASN A 277 14.33 -9.48 20.46
CA ASN A 277 13.26 -9.54 21.45
C ASN A 277 13.74 -9.94 22.85
N ARG A 278 14.92 -10.56 22.96
CA ARG A 278 15.46 -11.10 24.22
C ARG A 278 16.93 -10.73 24.37
N VAL A 279 17.31 -10.34 25.58
CA VAL A 279 18.71 -10.17 26.00
C VAL A 279 19.30 -11.56 26.27
N LEU A 280 20.46 -11.85 25.68
CA LEU A 280 21.19 -13.09 25.93
C LEU A 280 21.87 -13.01 27.30
N ASP A 281 21.96 -14.13 28.00
CA ASP A 281 22.50 -14.21 29.36
C ASP A 281 24.04 -14.15 29.33
N ILE A 282 24.56 -12.97 28.98
CA ILE A 282 25.97 -12.67 28.80
C ILE A 282 26.23 -11.33 29.48
N GLU A 283 27.40 -11.18 30.09
CA GLU A 283 27.76 -9.96 30.81
C GLU A 283 27.70 -8.71 29.92
N ASN A 284 27.10 -7.66 30.48
CA ASN A 284 27.06 -6.36 29.83
C ASN A 284 28.41 -5.67 29.94
N ILE A 285 28.87 -5.07 28.85
CA ILE A 285 30.14 -4.35 28.81
C ILE A 285 29.88 -2.84 28.93
N TYR A 286 30.47 -2.20 29.92
CA TYR A 286 30.29 -0.76 30.12
C TYR A 286 31.21 0.06 29.22
N TYR A 287 30.72 1.21 28.75
CA TYR A 287 31.51 2.10 27.89
C TYR A 287 32.84 2.51 28.53
N ARG A 288 32.83 2.75 29.84
CA ARG A 288 34.02 3.11 30.61
C ARG A 288 35.10 2.04 30.58
N GLN A 289 34.73 0.76 30.57
CA GLN A 289 35.71 -0.34 30.48
C GLN A 289 36.42 -0.31 29.12
N ILE A 290 35.66 -0.06 28.05
CA ILE A 290 36.20 0.04 26.69
C ILE A 290 37.13 1.25 26.56
N ASP A 291 36.73 2.41 27.11
CA ASP A 291 37.56 3.62 27.10
C ASP A 291 38.92 3.38 27.79
N ILE A 292 38.92 2.77 28.98
CA ILE A 292 40.15 2.44 29.71
C ILE A 292 41.04 1.51 28.89
N LEU A 293 40.47 0.44 28.32
CA LEU A 293 41.21 -0.53 27.51
C LEU A 293 41.83 0.12 26.26
N ILE A 294 41.10 1.02 25.59
CA ILE A 294 41.62 1.76 24.43
C ILE A 294 42.76 2.69 24.86
N GLU A 295 42.62 3.40 25.97
CA GLU A 295 43.69 4.27 26.48
C GLU A 295 44.96 3.48 26.85
N GLU A 296 44.81 2.33 27.48
CA GLU A 296 45.91 1.43 27.81
C GLU A 296 46.59 0.88 26.55
N ALA A 297 45.81 0.44 25.56
CA ALA A 297 46.32 -0.03 24.28
C ALA A 297 47.10 1.08 23.55
N LEU A 298 46.57 2.31 23.52
CA LEU A 298 47.25 3.46 22.92
C LEU A 298 48.55 3.80 23.66
N LYS A 299 48.58 3.75 24.99
CA LYS A 299 49.81 3.94 25.80
C LYS A 299 50.85 2.86 25.50
N SER A 300 50.42 1.61 25.34
CA SER A 300 51.32 0.51 24.98
C SER A 300 51.90 0.67 23.57
N ILE A 301 51.05 1.03 22.59
CA ILE A 301 51.47 1.25 21.20
C ILE A 301 52.46 2.42 21.13
N THR A 302 52.15 3.54 21.77
CA THR A 302 53.01 4.73 21.77
C THR A 302 54.37 4.47 22.42
N LYS A 303 54.41 3.69 23.51
CA LYS A 303 55.67 3.27 24.15
C LYS A 303 56.55 2.42 23.23
N ASN A 304 55.94 1.59 22.39
CA ASN A 304 56.62 0.64 21.52
C ASN A 304 56.72 1.11 20.05
N ILE A 305 56.42 2.39 19.76
CA ILE A 305 56.38 2.94 18.39
C ILE A 305 57.71 2.70 17.65
N SER A 306 58.85 2.86 18.32
CA SER A 306 60.16 2.64 17.69
C SER A 306 60.38 1.18 17.30
N TYR A 307 59.91 0.23 18.12
CA TYR A 307 60.00 -1.20 17.83
C TYR A 307 59.15 -1.56 16.61
N PHE A 308 57.91 -1.07 16.56
CA PHE A 308 57.04 -1.30 15.40
C PHE A 308 57.58 -0.64 14.13
N LYS A 309 58.15 0.56 14.23
CA LYS A 309 58.78 1.23 13.09
C LYS A 309 59.92 0.40 12.51
N ASN A 310 60.79 -0.13 13.38
CA ASN A 310 61.91 -0.98 12.97
C ASN A 310 61.45 -2.31 12.38
N MET A 311 60.43 -2.95 12.96
CA MET A 311 59.84 -4.18 12.45
C MET A 311 59.25 -4.01 11.04
N VAL A 312 58.58 -2.88 10.78
CA VAL A 312 58.03 -2.57 9.46
C VAL A 312 59.16 -2.33 8.46
N THR A 313 60.18 -1.54 8.80
CA THR A 313 61.30 -1.29 7.88
C THR A 313 62.07 -2.57 7.53
N SER A 314 62.29 -3.47 8.50
CA SER A 314 62.98 -4.76 8.24
C SER A 314 62.18 -5.77 7.42
N HIS A 315 60.88 -5.54 7.21
CA HIS A 315 60.02 -6.42 6.40
C HIS A 315 59.95 -5.98 4.93
N PHE A 316 60.47 -4.79 4.62
CA PHE A 316 60.53 -4.19 3.28
C PHE A 316 61.96 -4.00 2.76
N GLU A 317 62.97 -4.44 3.52
CA GLU A 317 64.35 -4.67 3.08
C GLU A 317 64.56 -6.17 2.81
#